data_AF-A0A8B7MT68-F1
#
_entry.id   AF-A0A8B7MT68-F1
#
_cell.length_a   1.000
_cell.length_b   1.000
_cell.length_c   1.000
_cell.angle_alpha   90.00
_cell.angle_beta   90.00
_cell.angle_gamma   90.00
#
_symmetry.space_group_name_H-M   'P 1'
#
loop_
_entity.id
_entity.type
_entity.pdbx_description
1 polymer ?
#
loop_
_entity_poly.entity_id
_entity_poly.type
_entity_poly.pdbx_seq_one_letter_code
_entity_poly.pdbx_strand_id
1 'polypeptide(L)'
;MATLRRDELGQETLLNLLLRNYLHYNLYDQAEKLRSKAPRFEAHSNQQFCRYLFYLGKIRTIQLEYTDAKESLLQAARKAPAGAWGFRIQCNKWAVIVRLLLGEIPEKTVFMQKGMKKALTPYFELTNAVRIGDLELFRTVAEKFAGTFLKHLCFQESVTCCHSAWSCRASWLVFLPQQCLLV
;
A
#
# COMPACT_ATOMS: atom_id res chain seq x y z
N MET A 1 -29.37 -16.63 0.89
CA MET A 1 -30.33 -15.81 1.68
C MET A 1 -29.62 -14.63 2.38
N ALA A 2 -28.98 -13.73 1.64
CA ALA A 2 -28.39 -12.48 2.18
C ALA A 2 -28.62 -11.25 1.29
N THR A 3 -29.10 -11.46 0.05
CA THR A 3 -29.54 -10.40 -0.88
C THR A 3 -31.01 -10.03 -0.70
N LEU A 4 -31.81 -10.87 -0.02
CA LEU A 4 -33.26 -10.69 0.12
C LEU A 4 -33.67 -9.86 1.36
N ARG A 5 -32.73 -9.53 2.27
CA ARG A 5 -33.03 -8.89 3.56
C ARG A 5 -32.42 -7.51 3.82
N ARG A 6 -31.72 -6.90 2.84
CA ARG A 6 -31.11 -5.55 2.96
C ARG A 6 -30.25 -5.33 4.23
N ASP A 7 -29.55 -6.36 4.72
CA ASP A 7 -28.53 -6.15 5.76
C ASP A 7 -27.23 -5.65 5.13
N GLU A 8 -27.21 -4.36 4.78
CA GLU A 8 -26.07 -3.68 4.11
C GLU A 8 -24.79 -3.79 4.95
N LEU A 9 -24.90 -3.65 6.27
CA LEU A 9 -23.78 -3.82 7.22
C LEU A 9 -23.24 -5.26 7.27
N GLY A 10 -24.12 -6.26 7.15
CA GLY A 10 -23.74 -7.67 7.10
C GLY A 10 -22.98 -8.01 5.82
N GLN A 11 -23.38 -7.39 4.71
CA GLN A 11 -22.70 -7.56 3.42
C GLN A 11 -21.31 -6.90 3.41
N GLU A 12 -21.16 -5.69 3.94
CA GLU A 12 -19.85 -5.01 4.07
C GLU A 12 -18.86 -5.81 4.92
N THR A 13 -19.33 -6.32 6.06
CA THR A 13 -18.49 -7.12 6.97
C THR A 13 -18.06 -8.43 6.33
N LEU A 14 -18.99 -9.13 5.68
CA LEU A 14 -18.71 -10.38 4.96
C LEU A 14 -17.72 -10.16 3.81
N LEU A 15 -17.89 -9.07 3.04
CA LEU A 15 -16.96 -8.67 1.99
C LEU A 15 -15.55 -8.47 2.55
N ASN A 16 -15.41 -7.74 3.66
CA ASN A 16 -14.12 -7.51 4.31
C ASN A 16 -13.46 -8.80 4.81
N LEU A 17 -14.25 -9.76 5.31
CA LEU A 17 -13.76 -11.06 5.74
C LEU A 17 -13.29 -11.92 4.56
N LEU A 18 -14.06 -11.94 3.48
CA LEU A 18 -13.71 -12.66 2.25
C LEU A 18 -12.44 -12.09 1.62
N LEU A 19 -12.35 -10.77 1.45
CA LEU A 19 -11.16 -10.11 0.93
C LEU A 19 -9.93 -10.47 1.77
N ARG A 20 -10.04 -10.41 3.10
CA ARG A 20 -8.95 -10.83 4.00
C ARG A 20 -8.52 -12.27 3.75
N ASN A 21 -9.46 -13.18 3.52
CA ASN A 21 -9.17 -14.59 3.23
C ASN A 21 -8.45 -14.75 1.88
N TYR A 22 -8.93 -14.10 0.82
CA TYR A 22 -8.28 -14.12 -0.49
C TYR A 22 -6.87 -13.54 -0.46
N LEU A 23 -6.67 -12.44 0.26
CA LEU A 23 -5.36 -11.83 0.47
C LEU A 23 -4.40 -12.73 1.27
N HIS A 24 -4.91 -13.60 2.14
CA HIS A 24 -4.09 -14.55 2.89
C HIS A 24 -3.61 -15.71 2.01
N TYR A 25 -4.46 -16.18 1.10
CA TYR A 25 -4.10 -17.27 0.18
C TYR A 25 -3.43 -16.80 -1.12
N ASN A 26 -3.21 -15.50 -1.29
CA ASN A 26 -2.68 -14.87 -2.50
C ASN A 26 -3.58 -14.95 -3.76
N LEU A 27 -4.90 -15.10 -3.62
CA LEU A 27 -5.82 -15.17 -4.77
C LEU A 27 -6.33 -13.78 -5.17
N TYR A 28 -5.46 -12.96 -5.76
CA TYR A 28 -5.77 -11.57 -6.13
C TYR A 28 -6.79 -11.43 -7.25
N ASP A 29 -6.70 -12.30 -8.25
CA ASP A 29 -7.60 -12.33 -9.41
C ASP A 29 -9.05 -12.61 -8.97
N GLN A 30 -9.23 -13.50 -8.00
CA GLN A 30 -10.54 -13.80 -7.41
C GLN A 30 -11.06 -12.65 -6.54
N ALA A 31 -10.18 -11.99 -5.78
CA ALA A 31 -10.54 -10.83 -4.97
C ALA A 31 -11.06 -9.67 -5.85
N GLU A 32 -10.45 -9.45 -7.02
CA GLU A 32 -10.95 -8.47 -7.97
C GLU A 32 -12.30 -8.88 -8.59
N LYS A 33 -12.44 -10.13 -9.03
CA LYS A 33 -13.71 -10.64 -9.58
C LYS A 33 -14.85 -10.53 -8.58
N LEU A 34 -14.55 -10.67 -7.29
CA LEU A 34 -15.52 -10.46 -6.22
C LEU A 34 -15.84 -8.98 -6.07
N ARG A 35 -14.84 -8.10 -6.10
CA ARG A 35 -15.02 -6.64 -6.06
C ARG A 35 -15.90 -6.14 -7.21
N SER A 36 -15.70 -6.61 -8.43
CA SER A 36 -16.46 -6.14 -9.60
C SER A 36 -17.95 -6.50 -9.54
N LYS A 37 -18.29 -7.56 -8.81
CA LYS A 37 -19.67 -8.02 -8.59
C LYS A 37 -20.29 -7.48 -7.30
N ALA A 38 -19.48 -6.95 -6.39
CA ALA A 38 -19.96 -6.41 -5.13
C ALA A 38 -20.69 -5.07 -5.37
N PRO A 39 -21.84 -4.84 -4.72
CA PRO A 39 -22.50 -3.54 -4.79
C PRO A 39 -21.59 -2.48 -4.18
N ARG A 40 -21.65 -1.26 -4.73
CA ARG A 40 -20.88 -0.13 -4.21
C ARG A 40 -21.54 0.33 -2.91
N PHE A 41 -21.01 -0.13 -1.78
CA PHE A 41 -21.55 0.23 -0.47
C PHE A 41 -21.35 1.73 -0.21
N GLU A 42 -22.41 2.41 0.21
CA GLU A 42 -22.30 3.70 0.86
C GLU A 42 -21.69 3.47 2.25
N ALA A 43 -20.83 4.36 2.73
CA ALA A 43 -20.03 4.11 3.94
C ALA A 43 -20.89 4.15 5.22
N HIS A 44 -21.73 3.12 5.44
CA HIS A 44 -22.64 3.04 6.59
C HIS A 44 -21.87 2.94 7.90
N SER A 45 -20.73 2.23 7.90
CA SER A 45 -19.78 2.20 9.01
C SER A 45 -18.39 2.65 8.56
N ASN A 46 -17.93 3.78 9.10
CA ASN A 46 -16.58 4.29 8.85
C ASN A 46 -15.49 3.24 9.20
N GLN A 47 -15.69 2.43 10.23
CA GLN A 47 -14.73 1.40 10.63
C GLN A 47 -14.59 0.27 9.60
N GLN A 48 -15.70 -0.21 9.03
CA GLN A 48 -15.67 -1.24 7.99
C GLN A 48 -15.18 -0.68 6.66
N PHE A 49 -15.58 0.55 6.34
CA PHE A 49 -15.14 1.24 5.14
C PHE A 49 -13.62 1.47 5.12
N CYS A 50 -13.00 1.81 6.26
CA CYS A 50 -11.54 1.93 6.37
C CYS A 50 -10.81 0.62 6.01
N ARG A 51 -11.33 -0.51 6.49
CA ARG A 51 -10.74 -1.83 6.24
C ARG A 51 -10.89 -2.22 4.78
N TYR A 52 -12.05 -1.95 4.20
CA TYR A 52 -12.30 -2.16 2.78
C TYR A 52 -11.34 -1.37 1.91
N LEU A 53 -11.18 -0.06 2.16
CA LEU A 53 -10.24 0.81 1.45
C LEU A 53 -8.79 0.33 1.55
N PHE A 54 -8.40 -0.22 2.71
CA PHE A 54 -7.06 -0.78 2.88
C PHE A 54 -6.84 -2.03 2.02
N TYR A 55 -7.79 -2.96 1.99
CA TYR A 55 -7.71 -4.14 1.12
C TYR A 55 -7.76 -3.78 -0.36
N LEU A 56 -8.60 -2.81 -0.73
CA LEU A 56 -8.67 -2.27 -2.08
C LEU A 56 -7.34 -1.65 -2.51
N GLY A 57 -6.72 -0.83 -1.65
CA GLY A 57 -5.40 -0.24 -1.91
C GLY A 57 -4.31 -1.29 -2.12
N LYS A 58 -4.34 -2.39 -1.36
CA LYS A 58 -3.45 -3.54 -1.60
C LYS A 58 -3.67 -4.17 -2.97
N ILE A 59 -4.92 -4.45 -3.33
CA ILE A 59 -5.28 -5.07 -4.62
C ILE A 59 -4.79 -4.19 -5.78
N ARG A 60 -5.09 -2.89 -5.73
CA ARG A 60 -4.67 -1.92 -6.76
C ARG A 60 -3.15 -1.81 -6.91
N THR A 61 -2.41 -1.91 -5.79
CA THR A 61 -0.94 -1.87 -5.84
C THR A 61 -0.37 -3.03 -6.65
N ILE A 62 -1.02 -4.21 -6.63
CA ILE A 62 -0.57 -5.41 -7.37
C ILE A 62 -0.94 -5.29 -8.84
N GLN A 63 -2.07 -4.66 -9.13
CA GLN A 63 -2.55 -4.36 -10.47
C GLN A 63 -1.77 -3.22 -11.16
N LEU A 64 -0.72 -2.69 -10.50
CA LEU A 64 0.12 -1.59 -10.97
C LEU A 64 -0.62 -0.23 -11.04
N GLU A 65 -1.81 -0.13 -10.45
CA GLU A 65 -2.59 1.11 -10.33
C GLU A 65 -2.11 1.95 -9.12
N TYR A 66 -0.87 2.43 -9.18
CA TYR A 66 -0.21 3.07 -8.03
C TYR A 66 -0.86 4.40 -7.60
N THR A 67 -1.39 5.20 -8.53
CA THR A 67 -2.05 6.49 -8.22
C THR A 67 -3.30 6.28 -7.37
N ASP A 68 -4.15 5.35 -7.80
CA ASP A 68 -5.44 5.06 -7.17
C ASP A 68 -5.24 4.27 -5.87
N ALA A 69 -4.23 3.40 -5.83
CA ALA A 69 -3.80 2.73 -4.61
C ALA A 69 -3.37 3.73 -3.54
N LYS A 70 -2.55 4.72 -3.91
CA LYS A 70 -2.10 5.79 -3.00
C LYS A 70 -3.30 6.53 -2.40
N GLU A 71 -4.24 6.96 -3.23
CA GLU A 71 -5.42 7.69 -2.76
C GLU A 71 -6.25 6.86 -1.79
N SER A 72 -6.52 5.59 -2.13
CA SER A 72 -7.30 4.67 -1.30
C SER A 72 -6.67 4.44 0.08
N LEU A 73 -5.34 4.29 0.12
CA LEU A 73 -4.58 4.10 1.36
C LEU A 73 -4.55 5.36 2.23
N LEU A 74 -4.44 6.54 1.61
CA LEU A 74 -4.50 7.82 2.33
C LEU A 74 -5.90 8.09 2.88
N GLN A 75 -6.95 7.77 2.11
CA GLN A 75 -8.33 7.85 2.59
C GLN A 75 -8.57 6.89 3.76
N ALA A 76 -8.05 5.66 3.69
CA ALA A 76 -8.13 4.69 4.79
C ALA A 76 -7.42 5.18 6.06
N ALA A 77 -6.23 5.79 5.92
CA ALA A 77 -5.48 6.34 7.04
C ALA A 77 -6.17 7.53 7.73
N ARG A 78 -6.88 8.36 6.96
CA ARG A 78 -7.65 9.52 7.47
C ARG A 78 -8.92 9.10 8.19
N LYS A 79 -9.63 8.11 7.66
CA LYS A 79 -10.90 7.63 8.23
C LYS A 79 -10.70 6.68 9.43
N ALA A 80 -9.49 6.19 9.63
CA ALA A 80 -9.18 5.25 10.72
C ALA A 80 -9.43 5.89 12.11
N PRO A 81 -10.06 5.16 13.05
CA PRO A 81 -10.34 5.68 14.38
C PRO A 81 -9.06 5.95 15.18
N ALA A 82 -9.09 6.97 16.05
CA ALA A 82 -7.91 7.43 16.82
C ALA A 82 -7.28 6.34 17.71
N GLY A 83 -8.06 5.35 18.17
CA GLY A 83 -7.57 4.23 18.98
C GLY A 83 -6.81 3.13 18.21
N ALA A 84 -6.90 3.09 16.87
CA ALA A 84 -6.32 2.04 16.04
C ALA A 84 -4.93 2.39 15.50
N TRP A 85 -3.97 2.61 16.41
CA TRP A 85 -2.60 3.02 16.07
C TRP A 85 -1.88 2.02 15.14
N GLY A 86 -2.03 0.71 15.38
CA GLY A 86 -1.40 -0.33 14.55
C GLY A 86 -1.89 -0.31 13.10
N PHE A 87 -3.20 -0.10 12.90
CA PHE A 87 -3.79 -0.01 11.56
C PHE A 87 -3.29 1.23 10.80
N ARG A 88 -3.24 2.38 11.49
CA ARG A 88 -2.70 3.63 10.90
C ARG A 88 -1.22 3.48 10.52
N ILE A 89 -0.41 2.86 11.37
CA ILE A 89 0.99 2.55 11.07
C ILE A 89 1.06 1.68 9.80
N GLN A 90 0.23 0.65 9.68
CA GLN A 90 0.24 -0.24 8.53
C GLN A 90 -0.18 0.47 7.23
N CYS A 91 -1.24 1.29 7.26
CA CYS A 91 -1.64 2.10 6.10
C CYS A 91 -0.52 3.06 5.67
N ASN A 92 0.14 3.72 6.62
CA ASN A 92 1.24 4.64 6.34
C ASN A 92 2.46 3.92 5.76
N LYS A 93 2.80 2.73 6.24
CA LYS A 93 3.87 1.90 5.66
C LYS A 93 3.60 1.59 4.19
N TRP A 94 2.38 1.14 3.87
CA TRP A 94 1.97 0.87 2.49
C TRP A 94 1.95 2.14 1.63
N ALA A 95 1.43 3.25 2.15
CA ALA A 95 1.40 4.52 1.44
C ALA A 95 2.81 5.05 1.09
N VAL A 96 3.79 4.87 1.98
CA VAL A 96 5.18 5.24 1.70
C VAL A 96 5.77 4.37 0.59
N ILE A 97 5.53 3.06 0.61
CA ILE A 97 6.00 2.15 -0.45
C ILE A 97 5.42 2.56 -1.80
N VAL A 98 4.11 2.77 -1.90
CA VAL A 98 3.45 3.15 -3.16
C VAL A 98 3.95 4.51 -3.67
N ARG A 99 4.20 5.47 -2.78
CA ARG A 99 4.78 6.77 -3.15
C ARG A 99 6.21 6.66 -3.68
N LEU A 100 7.03 5.82 -3.06
CA LEU A 100 8.37 5.52 -3.58
C LEU A 100 8.31 4.86 -4.97
N LEU A 101 7.33 3.98 -5.22
CA LEU A 101 7.08 3.40 -6.54
C LEU A 101 6.57 4.42 -7.56
N LEU A 102 5.94 5.51 -7.14
CA LEU A 102 5.57 6.62 -8.02
C LEU A 102 6.72 7.60 -8.26
N GLY A 103 7.80 7.53 -7.47
CA GLY A 103 8.87 8.54 -7.49
C GLY A 103 8.52 9.80 -6.71
N GLU A 104 7.41 9.82 -5.98
CA GLU A 104 7.04 10.92 -5.08
C GLU A 104 7.70 10.76 -3.72
N ILE A 105 8.42 11.78 -3.26
CA ILE A 105 9.06 11.76 -1.94
C ILE A 105 8.02 12.17 -0.87
N PRO A 106 7.71 11.32 0.13
CA PRO A 106 6.78 11.69 1.19
C PRO A 106 7.37 12.73 2.14
N GLU A 107 6.53 13.64 2.65
CA GLU A 107 6.94 14.64 3.63
C GLU A 107 7.33 14.01 4.97
N LYS A 108 8.35 14.59 5.62
CA LYS A 108 8.86 14.16 6.94
C LYS A 108 7.79 14.20 8.04
N THR A 109 6.76 15.02 7.87
CA THR A 109 5.61 15.18 8.78
C THR A 109 4.82 13.89 8.97
N VAL A 110 4.72 13.04 7.93
CA VAL A 110 4.02 11.76 7.96
C VAL A 110 4.69 10.78 8.94
N PHE A 111 6.02 10.86 9.07
CA PHE A 111 6.83 10.00 9.94
C PHE A 111 6.92 10.49 11.39
N MET A 112 6.64 11.78 11.64
CA MET A 112 6.87 12.44 12.93
C MET A 112 5.68 12.39 13.90
N GLN A 113 4.55 11.79 13.53
CA GLN A 113 3.39 11.66 14.41
C GLN A 113 3.73 10.84 15.67
N LYS A 114 3.28 11.33 16.84
CA LYS A 114 3.53 10.70 18.15
C LYS A 114 3.11 9.22 18.13
N GLY A 115 4.02 8.33 18.54
CA GLY A 115 3.79 6.87 18.60
C GLY A 115 4.13 6.08 17.34
N MET A 116 4.32 6.71 16.16
CA MET A 116 4.60 5.97 14.90
C MET A 116 6.08 5.90 14.53
N LYS A 117 6.93 6.74 15.15
CA LYS A 117 8.35 6.89 14.81
C LYS A 117 9.11 5.57 14.76
N LYS A 118 9.02 4.75 15.82
CA LYS A 118 9.76 3.47 15.93
C LYS A 118 9.45 2.48 14.80
N ALA A 119 8.21 2.43 14.35
CA ALA A 119 7.78 1.51 13.30
C ALA A 119 8.11 2.02 11.89
N LEU A 120 8.33 3.33 11.74
CA LEU A 120 8.56 4.02 10.48
C LEU A 120 10.04 4.34 10.22
N THR A 121 10.91 4.25 11.23
CA THR A 121 12.37 4.43 11.09
C THR A 121 12.98 3.71 9.88
N PRO A 122 12.75 2.39 9.64
CA PRO A 122 13.36 1.71 8.49
C PRO A 122 12.89 2.27 7.14
N TYR A 123 11.62 2.69 7.06
CA TYR A 123 11.08 3.33 5.85
C TYR A 123 11.62 4.75 5.67
N PHE A 124 11.88 5.47 6.76
CA PHE A 124 12.46 6.80 6.72
C PHE A 124 13.91 6.77 6.21
N GLU A 125 14.73 5.85 6.70
CA GLU A 125 16.10 5.66 6.20
C GLU A 125 16.10 5.30 4.71
N LEU A 126 15.19 4.42 4.28
CA LEU A 126 15.02 4.08 2.87
C LEU A 126 14.64 5.31 2.03
N THR A 127 13.66 6.11 2.47
CA THR A 127 13.25 7.33 1.75
C THR A 127 14.35 8.38 1.69
N ASN A 128 15.21 8.46 2.72
CA ASN A 128 16.35 9.38 2.71
C ASN A 128 17.42 8.92 1.72
N ALA A 129 17.72 7.62 1.66
CA ALA A 129 18.66 7.08 0.67
C ALA A 129 18.19 7.37 -0.76
N VAL A 130 16.90 7.14 -1.04
CA VAL A 130 16.28 7.47 -2.34
C VAL A 130 16.34 8.98 -2.65
N ARG A 131 16.16 9.84 -1.64
CA ARG A 131 16.25 11.30 -1.80
C ARG A 131 17.66 11.80 -2.10
N ILE A 132 18.68 11.16 -1.53
CA ILE A 132 20.09 11.52 -1.73
C ILE A 132 20.58 11.00 -3.09
N GLY A 133 20.00 9.91 -3.60
CA GLY A 133 20.39 9.29 -4.87
C GLY A 133 21.60 8.36 -4.74
N ASP A 134 21.97 7.98 -3.52
CA ASP A 134 23.11 7.10 -3.24
C ASP A 134 22.68 5.62 -3.26
N LEU A 135 23.23 4.88 -4.22
CA LEU A 135 22.95 3.46 -4.46
C LEU A 135 23.55 2.55 -3.38
N GLU A 136 24.70 2.92 -2.81
CA GLU A 136 25.40 2.11 -1.81
C GLU A 136 24.71 2.20 -0.44
N LEU A 137 24.31 3.41 -0.06
CA LEU A 137 23.49 3.63 1.13
C LEU A 137 22.15 2.90 1.02
N PHE A 138 21.53 2.94 -0.15
CA PHE A 138 20.27 2.25 -0.39
C PHE A 138 20.40 0.72 -0.23
N ARG A 139 21.43 0.12 -0.84
CA ARG A 139 21.68 -1.31 -0.71
C ARG A 139 21.93 -1.72 0.74
N THR A 140 22.75 -0.94 1.45
CA THR A 140 23.07 -1.18 2.86
C THR A 140 21.82 -1.13 3.74
N VAL A 141 20.93 -0.15 3.52
CA VAL A 141 19.66 -0.02 4.27
C VAL A 141 18.69 -1.14 3.90
N ALA A 142 18.62 -1.51 2.62
CA ALA A 142 17.78 -2.62 2.15
C ALA A 142 18.20 -3.96 2.78
N GLU A 143 19.51 -4.24 2.84
CA GLU A 143 20.05 -5.45 3.47
C GLU A 143 19.81 -5.44 4.99
N LYS A 144 20.04 -4.31 5.67
CA LYS A 144 19.80 -4.15 7.13
C LYS A 144 18.35 -4.43 7.53
N PHE A 145 17.39 -3.99 6.73
CA PHE A 145 15.96 -4.12 7.06
C PHE A 145 15.23 -5.18 6.24
N ALA A 146 15.94 -6.02 5.48
CA ALA A 146 15.37 -7.07 4.64
C ALA A 146 14.37 -7.95 5.40
N GLY A 147 14.69 -8.37 6.63
CA GLY A 147 13.78 -9.17 7.47
C GLY A 147 12.49 -8.45 7.89
N THR A 148 12.54 -7.12 8.02
CA THR A 148 11.36 -6.30 8.34
C THR A 148 10.50 -6.08 7.10
N PHE A 149 11.15 -5.85 5.95
CA PHE A 149 10.48 -5.73 4.67
C PHE A 149 9.82 -7.05 4.27
N LEU A 150 10.50 -8.20 4.39
CA LEU A 150 9.94 -9.52 4.08
C LEU A 150 8.68 -9.85 4.89
N LYS A 151 8.63 -9.48 6.17
CA LYS A 151 7.43 -9.64 7.01
C LYS A 151 6.28 -8.73 6.60
N HIS A 152 6.57 -7.55 6.06
CA HIS A 152 5.56 -6.61 5.58
C HIS A 152 5.13 -6.87 4.13
N LEU A 153 6.04 -7.41 3.32
CA LEU A 153 5.89 -7.86 1.95
C LEU A 153 5.76 -9.39 1.88
N CYS A 154 5.02 -10.03 2.79
CA CYS A 154 4.57 -11.41 2.58
C CYS A 154 3.54 -11.40 1.43
N PHE A 155 4.10 -11.29 0.23
CA PHE A 155 3.57 -11.09 -1.10
C PHE A 155 4.74 -11.47 -2.02
N GLN A 156 5.07 -12.75 -2.02
CA GLN A 156 6.19 -13.32 -2.77
C GLN A 156 6.11 -13.02 -4.28
N GLU A 157 4.94 -12.65 -4.81
CA GLU A 157 4.75 -12.38 -6.24
C GLU A 157 5.06 -10.93 -6.66
N SER A 158 5.01 -9.96 -5.74
CA SER A 158 5.47 -8.61 -6.04
C SER A 158 6.98 -8.48 -5.96
N VAL A 159 7.73 -9.49 -5.45
CA VAL A 159 9.20 -9.43 -5.45
C VAL A 159 9.75 -9.68 -6.84
N THR A 160 9.11 -10.48 -7.71
CA THR A 160 9.52 -10.56 -9.12
C THR A 160 9.19 -9.25 -9.83
N CYS A 161 8.04 -8.64 -9.55
CA CYS A 161 7.70 -7.33 -10.11
C CYS A 161 8.54 -6.20 -9.51
N CYS A 162 8.99 -6.27 -8.26
CA CYS A 162 9.90 -5.30 -7.63
C CYS A 162 11.36 -5.57 -7.96
N HIS A 163 11.82 -6.80 -8.18
CA HIS A 163 13.15 -7.06 -8.74
C HIS A 163 13.18 -6.58 -10.19
N SER A 164 12.14 -6.86 -10.98
CA SER A 164 12.02 -6.36 -12.36
C SER A 164 11.76 -4.87 -12.40
N ALA A 165 10.97 -4.28 -11.51
CA ALA A 165 10.70 -2.83 -11.49
C ALA A 165 11.80 -2.05 -10.78
N TRP A 166 12.54 -2.61 -9.81
CA TRP A 166 13.71 -1.96 -9.21
C TRP A 166 14.95 -2.18 -10.07
N SER A 167 15.08 -3.30 -10.80
CA SER A 167 16.12 -3.49 -11.83
C SER A 167 15.79 -2.67 -13.08
N CYS A 168 14.54 -2.60 -13.53
CA CYS A 168 14.13 -1.68 -14.59
C CYS A 168 14.24 -0.24 -14.12
N ARG A 169 13.94 0.12 -12.87
CA ARG A 169 14.04 1.52 -12.41
C ARG A 169 15.46 1.93 -12.00
N ALA A 170 16.34 0.99 -11.65
CA ALA A 170 17.79 1.18 -11.71
C ALA A 170 18.25 1.42 -13.15
N SER A 171 17.59 0.80 -14.14
CA SER A 171 17.77 1.13 -15.56
C SER A 171 17.13 2.47 -15.97
N TRP A 172 16.06 2.94 -15.30
CA TRP A 172 15.46 4.27 -15.53
C TRP A 172 16.38 5.43 -15.12
N LEU A 173 17.22 5.25 -14.09
CA LEU A 173 18.24 6.24 -13.73
C LEU A 173 19.37 6.33 -14.76
N VAL A 174 19.53 5.32 -15.63
CA VAL A 174 20.46 5.32 -16.77
C VAL A 174 19.78 5.79 -18.07
N PHE A 175 18.43 5.83 -18.13
CA PHE A 175 17.65 6.22 -19.31
C PHE A 175 16.94 7.58 -19.21
N LEU A 176 17.19 8.37 -18.17
CA LEU A 176 16.87 9.80 -18.16
C LEU A 176 18.10 10.62 -18.58
N PRO A 177 18.33 10.66 -19.90
CA PRO A 177 18.45 11.96 -20.55
C PRO A 177 17.61 11.95 -21.82
N GLN A 178 16.37 12.48 -21.79
CA GLN A 178 15.83 13.33 -22.90
C GLN A 178 14.34 13.72 -22.85
N GLN A 179 13.46 13.19 -21.99
CA GLN A 179 12.01 13.52 -22.10
C GLN A 179 11.46 14.50 -21.05
N CYS A 180 12.21 15.57 -20.77
CA CYS A 180 11.70 16.76 -20.07
C CYS A 180 11.78 18.04 -20.92
N LEU A 181 11.53 17.94 -22.23
CA LEU A 181 11.23 19.08 -23.10
C LEU A 181 10.10 18.67 -24.06
N LEU A 182 9.02 19.48 -24.08
CA LEU A 182 7.71 19.32 -24.74
C LEU A 182 6.75 18.45 -23.90
N VAL A 183 5.76 19.00 -23.19
CA VAL A 183 4.80 20.09 -23.51
C VAL A 183 4.57 20.97 -22.29
#